data_AF-A0A972HH94-F1
#
_entry.id   AF-A0A972HH94-F1
#
_cell.length_a   1.000
_cell.length_b   1.000
_cell.length_c   1.000
_cell.angle_alpha   90.00
_cell.angle_beta   90.00
_cell.angle_gamma   90.00
#
_symmetry.space_group_name_H-M   'P 1'
#
loop_
_entity.id
_entity.type
_entity.pdbx_description
1 polymer ?
#
loop_
_entity_poly.entity_id
_entity_poly.type
_entity_poly.pdbx_seq_one_letter_code
_entity_poly.pdbx_strand_id
1 'polypeptide(L)' 'MSEILLGAEPQSWPGGRTGVLVVHGFTGSPGSMRVVADAIAEAGHTVELPLLPGHGTSVAEMDATAW' A
#
# COMPACT_ATOMS: atom_id res chain seq x y z
N MET A 1 14.60 10.47 4.22
CA MET A 1 13.59 9.44 3.88
C MET A 1 14.25 8.48 2.93
N SER A 2 14.17 7.19 3.19
CA SER A 2 14.71 6.18 2.27
C SER A 2 13.99 6.24 0.93
N GLU A 3 14.70 5.87 -0.12
CA GLU A 3 14.11 5.73 -1.45
C GLU A 3 13.13 4.55 -1.44
N ILE A 4 11.90 4.80 -1.90
CA ILE A 4 10.89 3.76 -2.10
C ILE A 4 11.26 3.00 -3.37
N LEU A 5 11.24 1.67 -3.29
CA LEU A 5 11.43 0.79 -4.44
C LEU A 5 10.32 1.02 -5.47
N LEU A 6 10.69 1.03 -6.74
CA LEU A 6 9.75 1.16 -7.85
C LEU A 6 8.61 0.13 -7.72
N GLY A 7 7.37 0.61 -7.73
CA GLY A 7 6.16 -0.22 -7.59
C GLY A 7 5.72 -0.50 -6.15
N ALA A 8 6.41 0.05 -5.15
CA ALA A 8 6.01 0.01 -3.75
C ALA A 8 5.34 1.31 -3.28
N GLU A 9 5.02 2.24 -4.18
CA GLU A 9 4.41 3.52 -3.84
C GLU A 9 3.01 3.31 -3.25
N PRO A 10 2.65 4.03 -2.17
CA PRO A 10 1.28 4.06 -1.68
C PRO A 10 0.36 4.71 -2.72
N GLN A 11 -0.91 4.32 -2.72
CA GLN A 11 -1.89 4.85 -3.68
C GLN A 11 -3.25 5.09 -3.03
N SER A 12 -3.94 6.09 -3.57
CA SER A 12 -5.27 6.52 -3.12
C SER A 12 -6.15 6.71 -4.33
N TRP A 13 -7.39 6.22 -4.25
CA TRP A 13 -8.42 6.39 -5.27
C TRP A 13 -9.62 7.10 -4.64
N PRO A 14 -9.95 8.33 -5.05
CA PRO A 14 -11.21 8.93 -4.65
C PRO A 14 -12.36 8.21 -5.34
N GLY A 15 -13.47 7.99 -4.62
CA GLY A 15 -14.64 7.33 -5.17
C GLY A 15 -15.91 7.68 -4.39
N GLY A 16 -16.79 6.69 -4.25
CA GLY A 16 -18.06 6.83 -3.54
C GLY A 16 -17.91 6.96 -2.02
N ARG A 17 -19.05 7.01 -1.33
CA ARG A 17 -19.12 7.28 0.11
C ARG A 17 -18.56 6.17 1.01
N THR A 18 -18.43 4.95 0.50
CA THR A 18 -17.86 3.82 1.25
C THR A 18 -16.36 3.76 1.00
N GLY A 19 -15.59 3.84 2.09
CA GLY A 19 -14.13 3.70 2.07
C GLY A 19 -13.68 2.26 2.29
N VAL A 20 -12.60 1.85 1.62
CA VAL A 20 -11.95 0.55 1.79
C VAL A 20 -10.45 0.75 1.99
N LEU A 21 -9.91 0.20 3.08
CA LEU A 21 -8.47 0.17 3.35
C LEU A 21 -7.92 -1.18 2.89
N VAL A 22 -6.97 -1.17 1.96
CA VAL A 22 -6.31 -2.37 1.45
C VAL A 22 -4.90 -2.43 2.02
N VAL A 23 -4.60 -3.46 2.80
CA VAL A 23 -3.32 -3.58 3.51
C VAL A 23 -2.53 -4.77 2.95
N HIS A 24 -1.27 -4.55 2.62
CA HIS A 24 -0.37 -5.62 2.20
C HIS A 24 0.21 -6.41 3.40
N GLY A 25 0.76 -7.60 3.13
CA GLY A 25 1.33 -8.46 4.18
C GLY A 25 2.77 -8.13 4.57
N PHE A 26 3.27 -8.90 5.55
CA PHE A 26 4.67 -8.90 6.00
C PHE A 26 5.61 -9.20 4.83
N THR A 27 6.75 -8.51 4.77
CA THR A 27 7.71 -8.51 3.63
C THR A 27 7.13 -8.01 2.29
N GLY A 28 5.84 -7.67 2.24
CA GLY A 28 5.15 -7.21 1.05
C GLY A 28 5.29 -5.71 0.79
N SER A 29 4.56 -5.24 -0.21
CA SER A 29 4.44 -3.83 -0.56
C SER A 29 3.08 -3.57 -1.21
N PRO A 30 2.69 -2.29 -1.42
CA PRO A 30 1.50 -1.92 -2.17
C PRO A 30 1.34 -2.67 -3.50
N GLY A 31 2.44 -2.89 -4.23
CA GLY A 31 2.41 -3.61 -5.51
C GLY A 31 1.72 -4.98 -5.45
N SER A 32 1.85 -5.71 -4.34
CA SER A 32 1.20 -7.02 -4.16
C SER A 32 -0.33 -6.97 -4.08
N MET A 33 -0.88 -5.81 -3.72
CA MET A 33 -2.32 -5.59 -3.53
C MET A 33 -2.92 -4.64 -4.56
N ARG A 34 -2.11 -4.15 -5.51
CA ARG A 34 -2.51 -3.16 -6.52
C ARG A 34 -3.74 -3.61 -7.31
N VAL A 35 -3.74 -4.84 -7.82
CA VAL A 35 -4.85 -5.39 -8.61
C VAL A 35 -6.16 -5.44 -7.80
N VAL A 36 -6.08 -5.74 -6.50
CA VAL A 36 -7.24 -5.76 -5.62
C VAL A 36 -7.76 -4.35 -5.36
N ALA A 37 -6.86 -3.40 -5.09
CA ALA A 37 -7.23 -2.01 -4.86
C ALA A 37 -7.86 -1.36 -6.11
N ASP A 38 -7.28 -1.59 -7.30
CA ASP A 38 -7.83 -1.09 -8.57
C ASP A 38 -9.25 -1.65 -8.81
N ALA A 39 -9.47 -2.95 -8.64
CA ALA A 39 -10.79 -3.56 -8.85
C ALA A 39 -11.87 -2.99 -7.90
N ILE A 40 -11.50 -2.68 -6.66
CA ILE A 40 -12.42 -2.07 -5.68
C ILE A 40 -12.69 -0.60 -6.03
N ALA A 41 -11.68 0.12 -6.51
CA ALA A 41 -11.84 1.50 -6.99
C ALA A 41 -12.72 1.55 -8.25
N GLU A 42 -12.54 0.62 -9.19
CA GLU A 42 -13.38 0.46 -10.39
C GLU A 42 -14.84 0.13 -10.05
N ALA A 43 -15.08 -0.55 -8.92
CA ALA A 43 -16.42 -0.77 -8.38
C ALA A 43 -17.06 0.49 -7.75
N GLY A 44 -16.34 1.61 -7.72
CA GLY A 44 -16.86 2.92 -7.30
C GLY A 44 -16.62 3.26 -5.82
N HIS A 45 -15.72 2.57 -5.12
CA HIS A 45 -15.37 2.86 -3.73
C HIS A 45 -14.22 3.87 -3.62
N THR A 46 -14.17 4.60 -2.50
CA THR A 46 -12.93 5.31 -2.12
C THR A 46 -11.95 4.29 -1.54
N VAL A 47 -10.70 4.26 -2.02
CA VAL A 47 -9.72 3.23 -1.64
C VAL A 47 -8.41 3.85 -1.19
N GLU A 48 -7.84 3.32 -0.12
CA GLU A 48 -6.49 3.64 0.34
C GLU A 48 -5.64 2.38 0.39
N LEU A 49 -4.45 2.44 -0.20
CA LEU A 49 -3.43 1.38 -0.20
C LEU A 49 -2.11 1.98 0.34
N PRO A 50 -1.90 1.98 1.67
CA PRO A 50 -0.70 2.53 2.27
C PRO A 50 0.51 1.61 2.09
N LEU A 51 1.70 2.22 2.12
CA LEU A 51 2.97 1.53 2.34
C LEU A 51 3.21 1.45 3.85
N LEU A 52 3.29 0.24 4.40
CA LEU A 52 3.57 0.06 5.83
C LEU A 52 5.00 0.52 6.17
N PRO A 53 5.24 1.08 7.37
CA PRO A 53 6.58 1.49 7.81
C PRO A 53 7.63 0.39 7.62
N GLY A 54 8.82 0.78 7.16
CA GLY A 54 9.95 -0.12 6.89
C GLY A 54 9.79 -1.06 5.69
N HIS A 55 8.62 -1.12 5.05
CA HIS A 55 8.40 -1.92 3.85
C HIS A 55 8.75 -1.12 2.59
N GLY A 56 8.94 -1.82 1.47
CA GLY A 56 9.11 -1.19 0.16
C GLY A 56 10.36 -0.33 0.01
N THR A 57 11.36 -0.48 0.89
CA THR A 57 12.65 0.21 0.82
C THR A 57 13.81 -0.80 0.91
N SER A 58 14.23 -1.19 2.11
CA SER A 58 15.29 -2.16 2.36
C SER A 58 14.96 -3.08 3.54
N VAL A 59 15.54 -4.29 3.54
CA VAL A 59 15.37 -5.25 4.65
C VAL A 59 15.89 -4.67 5.98
N ALA A 60 16.97 -3.89 5.94
CA ALA A 60 17.52 -3.26 7.15
C ALA A 60 16.55 -2.24 7.78
N GLU A 61 15.80 -1.50 6.95
CA GLU A 61 14.78 -0.57 7.45
C GLU A 61 13.57 -1.31 8.01
N MET A 62 13.16 -2.42 7.39
CA MET A 62 12.11 -3.29 7.93
C MET A 62 12.49 -3.83 9.31
N ASP A 63 13.72 -4.34 9.46
CA ASP A 63 14.23 -4.90 10.72
C ASP A 63 14.36 -3.84 11.82
N ALA A 64 14.76 -2.62 11.47
CA ALA A 64 14.85 -1.50 12.39
C ALA A 64 13.48 -0.88 12.75
N THR A 65 12.40 -1.25 12.08
CA THR A 65 11.06 -0.68 12.29
C THR A 65 10.28 -1.50 13.32
N ALA A 66 9.84 -0.84 14.39
CA ALA A 66 8.98 -1.42 15.43
C ALA A 66 7.55 -0.84 15.39
N TRP A 67 6.60 -1.58 15.97
CA TRP A 67 5.18 -1.21 16.09
C TRP A 67 4.79 -1.06 17.55
#